data_AF-A0A1X0QW62-F1
#
_entry.id   AF-A0A1X0QW62-F1
#
_cell.length_a   1.000
_cell.length_b   1.000
_cell.length_c   1.000
_cell.angle_alpha   90.00
_cell.angle_beta   90.00
_cell.angle_gamma   90.00
#
_symmetry.space_group_name_H-M   'P 1'
#
loop_
_entity.id
_entity.type
_entity.pdbx_description
1 polymer ?
#
loop_
_entity_poly.entity_id
_entity_poly.type
_entity_poly.pdbx_seq_one_letter_code
_entity_poly.pdbx_strand_id
1 'polypeptide(L)'
;MNAQQLQLTGMVIVHPKCNIVIVEGGPKSIKAYKKLMLRRIDWNDMPPPKNLAVDETAMDIDQPRNSYGLKEGEENKCFLVWTGLVKEKSFKKFTWRSFESEKMAREELSKWHVEHYWDAAIMATDEELATRQPEL
;
A
#
# COMPACT_ATOMS: atom_id res chain seq x y z
N MET A 1 -2.51 12.11 -7.33
CA MET A 1 -2.44 12.74 -8.68
C MET A 1 -2.49 11.71 -9.81
N ASN A 2 -1.52 10.79 -9.94
CA ASN A 2 -1.47 9.82 -11.05
C ASN A 2 -2.72 8.93 -11.19
N ALA A 3 -3.25 8.41 -10.08
CA ALA A 3 -4.47 7.59 -10.09
C ALA A 3 -5.68 8.35 -10.64
N GLN A 4 -5.85 9.62 -10.24
CA GLN A 4 -6.94 10.48 -10.71
C GLN A 4 -6.81 10.83 -12.20
N GLN A 5 -5.59 11.12 -12.67
CA GLN A 5 -5.33 11.42 -14.10
C GLN A 5 -5.63 10.21 -15.00
N LEU A 6 -5.36 9.00 -14.51
CA LEU A 6 -5.63 7.75 -15.22
C LEU A 6 -7.09 7.26 -15.04
N GLN A 7 -7.94 8.05 -14.39
CA GLN A 7 -9.33 7.73 -14.06
C GLN A 7 -9.47 6.38 -13.32
N LEU A 8 -8.49 6.08 -12.45
CA LEU A 8 -8.50 4.90 -11.60
C LEU A 8 -9.33 5.17 -10.34
N THR A 9 -10.05 4.14 -9.90
CA THR A 9 -10.80 4.13 -8.64
C THR A 9 -10.11 3.21 -7.65
N GLY A 10 -10.40 3.34 -6.36
CA GLY A 10 -9.74 2.51 -5.35
C GLY A 10 -9.60 3.19 -4.00
N MET A 11 -8.78 2.60 -3.15
CA MET A 11 -8.56 3.09 -1.79
C MET A 11 -7.11 2.85 -1.38
N VAL A 12 -6.49 3.86 -0.78
CA VAL A 12 -5.24 3.70 -0.04
C VAL A 12 -5.57 3.56 1.43
N ILE A 13 -5.06 2.49 2.03
CA ILE A 13 -5.13 2.23 3.46
C ILE A 13 -3.74 2.40 4.04
N VAL A 14 -3.63 3.33 4.98
CA VAL A 14 -2.43 3.50 5.80
C VAL A 14 -2.67 2.85 7.14
N HIS A 15 -1.80 1.93 7.52
CA HIS A 15 -1.87 1.22 8.79
C HIS A 15 -0.45 0.99 9.32
N PRO A 16 -0.21 1.05 10.65
CA PRO A 16 1.15 0.93 11.22
C PRO A 16 1.90 -0.34 10.83
N LYS A 17 1.18 -1.44 10.57
CA LYS A 17 1.79 -2.71 10.14
C LYS A 17 2.08 -2.80 8.64
N CYS A 18 1.20 -2.26 7.80
CA CYS A 18 1.33 -2.36 6.35
C CYS A 18 0.48 -1.31 5.65
N ASN A 19 1.01 -0.73 4.57
CA ASN A 19 0.26 0.20 3.73
C ASN A 19 -0.25 -0.54 2.49
N ILE A 20 -1.55 -0.46 2.22
CA ILE A 20 -2.19 -1.17 1.10
C ILE A 20 -2.74 -0.16 0.11
N VAL A 21 -2.48 -0.38 -1.17
CA VAL A 21 -2.99 0.45 -2.28
C VAL A 21 -3.87 -0.43 -3.17
N ILE A 22 -5.18 -0.24 -3.09
CA ILE A 22 -6.17 -0.95 -3.92
C ILE A 22 -6.52 -0.06 -5.11
N VAL A 23 -6.46 -0.62 -6.32
CA VAL A 23 -6.67 0.13 -7.56
C VAL A 23 -7.52 -0.68 -8.54
N GLU A 24 -8.56 -0.05 -9.06
CA GLU A 24 -9.47 -0.59 -10.05
C GLU A 24 -9.55 0.34 -11.27
N GLY A 25 -9.67 -0.23 -12.46
CA GLY A 25 -9.76 0.56 -13.67
C GLY A 25 -9.58 -0.24 -14.95
N GLY A 26 -9.42 0.47 -16.07
CA GLY A 26 -9.19 -0.17 -17.37
C GLY A 26 -7.79 -0.79 -17.46
N PRO A 27 -7.59 -1.83 -18.29
CA PRO A 27 -6.34 -2.59 -18.37
C PRO A 27 -5.14 -1.71 -18.76
N LYS A 28 -5.34 -0.72 -19.64
CA LYS A 28 -4.29 0.22 -20.05
C LYS A 28 -3.84 1.11 -18.87
N SER A 29 -4.80 1.67 -18.13
CA SER A 29 -4.53 2.50 -16.95
C SER A 29 -3.87 1.70 -15.83
N ILE A 30 -4.32 0.47 -15.57
CA ILE A 30 -3.71 -0.43 -14.58
C ILE A 30 -2.26 -0.76 -14.97
N LYS A 31 -1.98 -1.09 -16.25
CA LYS A 31 -0.61 -1.37 -16.71
C LYS A 31 0.31 -0.16 -16.52
N ALA A 32 -0.17 1.05 -16.81
CA ALA A 32 0.59 2.28 -16.60
C ALA A 32 0.85 2.53 -15.10
N TYR A 33 -0.15 2.31 -14.24
CA TYR A 33 -0.03 2.50 -12.79
C TYR A 33 0.88 1.47 -12.14
N LYS A 34 0.83 0.21 -12.59
CA LYS A 34 1.72 -0.87 -12.17
C LYS A 34 3.18 -0.54 -12.47
N LYS A 35 3.47 -0.06 -13.69
CA LYS A 35 4.83 0.41 -14.07
C LYS A 35 5.28 1.62 -13.25
N LEU A 36 4.35 2.51 -12.90
CA LEU A 36 4.65 3.63 -12.01
C LEU A 36 5.08 3.12 -10.62
N MET A 37 4.25 2.29 -9.97
CA MET A 37 4.46 1.83 -8.59
C MET A 37 5.69 0.93 -8.43
N LEU A 38 5.91 0.01 -9.36
CA LEU A 38 6.94 -1.03 -9.19
C LEU A 38 8.29 -0.70 -9.84
N ARG A 39 8.35 0.29 -10.74
CA ARG A 39 9.57 0.58 -11.51
C ARG A 39 10.00 2.05 -11.50
N ARG A 40 9.05 3.00 -11.49
CA ARG A 40 9.39 4.42 -11.64
C ARG A 40 9.54 5.15 -10.30
N ILE A 41 8.88 4.66 -9.26
CA ILE A 41 9.02 5.21 -7.91
C ILE A 41 10.16 4.46 -7.24
N ASP A 42 11.19 5.20 -6.87
CA ASP A 42 12.19 4.71 -5.94
C ASP A 42 11.64 4.91 -4.53
N TRP A 43 11.33 3.80 -3.85
CA TRP A 43 10.72 3.82 -2.53
C TRP A 43 11.72 4.14 -1.41
N ASN A 44 13.03 4.00 -1.69
CA ASN A 44 14.11 4.27 -0.74
C ASN A 44 14.70 5.69 -0.87
N ASP A 45 14.40 6.41 -1.95
CA ASP A 45 14.84 7.80 -2.19
C ASP A 45 13.73 8.84 -1.92
N MET A 46 12.72 8.48 -1.12
CA MET A 46 11.64 9.42 -0.78
C MET A 46 11.99 10.29 0.42
N PRO A 47 11.56 11.56 0.47
CA PRO A 47 11.75 12.35 1.68
C PRO A 47 10.99 11.68 2.85
N PRO A 48 11.54 11.74 4.09
CA PRO A 48 10.86 11.24 5.27
C PRO A 48 9.43 11.83 5.37
N PRO A 49 8.44 11.03 5.81
CA PRO A 49 7.09 11.52 6.04
C PRO A 49 7.11 12.72 6.99
N LYS A 50 6.50 13.84 6.59
CA LYS A 50 6.43 15.07 7.42
C LYS A 50 5.73 14.87 8.77
N ASN A 51 4.93 13.80 8.89
CA ASN A 51 4.23 13.42 10.12
C ASN A 51 5.06 12.51 11.04
N LEU A 52 6.21 12.02 10.57
CA LEU A 52 7.29 11.51 11.44
C LEU A 52 8.16 12.69 11.89
N ALA A 53 7.52 13.81 12.28
CA ALA A 53 8.18 14.70 13.23
C ALA A 53 8.38 13.84 14.47
N VAL A 54 9.60 13.36 14.64
CA VAL A 54 10.12 12.63 15.78
C VAL A 54 9.47 13.16 17.05
N ASP A 55 8.44 12.46 17.51
CA ASP A 55 7.96 12.63 18.87
C ASP A 55 9.03 11.96 19.72
N GLU A 56 9.94 12.77 20.27
CA GLU A 56 11.03 12.36 21.17
C GLU A 56 10.51 11.70 22.47
N THR A 57 9.20 11.46 22.60
CA THR A 57 8.53 11.22 23.87
C THR A 57 7.90 9.84 24.06
N ALA A 58 8.09 8.86 23.14
CA ALA A 58 7.54 7.51 23.29
C ALA A 58 8.58 6.39 23.15
N MET A 59 9.31 6.17 24.25
CA MET A 59 9.83 4.90 24.80
C MET A 59 9.90 3.66 23.87
N ASP A 60 11.08 3.42 23.27
CA ASP A 60 11.79 2.11 23.29
C ASP A 60 13.22 2.35 22.74
N ILE A 61 14.23 2.30 23.62
CA ILE A 61 15.56 2.92 23.42
C ILE A 61 16.56 2.10 22.57
N ASP A 62 16.21 0.90 22.08
CA ASP A 62 17.26 -0.04 21.63
C ASP A 62 17.25 -0.46 20.15
N GLN A 63 16.46 0.19 19.28
CA GLN A 63 16.54 -0.07 17.84
C GLN A 63 16.58 1.22 17.02
N PRO A 64 17.71 1.51 16.33
CA PRO A 64 17.75 2.61 15.36
C PRO A 64 16.70 2.36 14.28
N ARG A 65 15.79 3.32 14.12
CA ARG A 65 14.83 3.36 13.02
C ARG A 65 15.34 4.30 11.94
N ASN A 66 15.14 3.95 10.68
CA ASN A 66 15.50 4.83 9.56
C ASN A 66 14.51 6.01 9.43
N SER A 67 14.76 6.89 8.46
CA SER A 67 13.93 8.05 8.13
C SER A 67 12.45 7.74 7.83
N TYR A 68 12.09 6.46 7.66
CA TYR A 68 10.73 5.99 7.38
C TYR A 68 10.10 5.24 8.56
N GLY A 69 10.76 5.20 9.72
CA GLY A 69 10.27 4.46 10.89
C GLY A 69 10.42 2.94 10.80
N LEU A 70 11.13 2.44 9.79
CA LEU A 70 11.48 1.02 9.64
C LEU A 70 12.74 0.70 10.46
N LYS A 71 12.97 -0.57 10.80
CA LYS A 71 14.18 -0.97 11.53
C LYS A 71 15.43 -0.76 10.66
N GLU A 72 16.58 -0.54 11.29
CA GLU A 72 17.86 -0.49 10.58
C GLU A 72 18.09 -1.79 9.78
N GLY A 73 18.25 -1.68 8.46
CA GLY A 73 18.34 -2.80 7.53
C GLY A 73 17.05 -3.13 6.77
N GLU A 74 15.90 -2.58 7.18
CA GLU A 74 14.64 -2.70 6.42
C GLU A 74 14.52 -1.60 5.36
N GLU A 75 14.34 -2.03 4.12
CA GLU A 75 14.13 -1.16 2.96
C GLU A 75 12.64 -0.95 2.71
N ASN A 76 12.26 0.25 2.27
CA ASN A 76 10.89 0.51 1.85
C ASN A 76 10.66 -0.15 0.49
N LYS A 77 9.80 -1.17 0.44
CA LYS A 77 9.52 -1.93 -0.79
C LYS A 77 8.04 -1.89 -1.12
N CYS A 78 7.75 -1.91 -2.42
CA CYS A 78 6.38 -2.01 -2.93
C CYS A 78 6.26 -3.28 -3.76
N PHE A 79 5.30 -4.13 -3.40
CA PHE A 79 5.03 -5.39 -4.07
C PHE A 79 3.63 -5.42 -4.66
N LEU A 80 3.48 -6.13 -5.76
CA LEU A 80 2.16 -6.55 -6.24
C LEU A 80 1.69 -7.78 -5.46
N VAL A 81 0.67 -7.60 -4.61
CA VAL A 81 0.03 -8.71 -3.87
C VAL A 81 -0.91 -9.51 -4.77
N TRP A 82 -1.79 -8.81 -5.49
CA TRP A 82 -2.80 -9.43 -6.33
C TRP A 82 -3.11 -8.59 -7.56
N THR A 83 -3.41 -9.27 -8.67
CA THR A 83 -3.92 -8.66 -9.89
C THR A 83 -4.91 -9.61 -10.55
N GLY A 84 -6.04 -9.08 -10.99
CA GLY A 84 -7.08 -9.90 -11.62
C GLY A 84 -8.19 -9.05 -12.22
N LEU A 85 -9.13 -9.75 -12.86
CA LEU A 85 -10.36 -9.17 -13.38
C LEU A 85 -11.45 -9.32 -12.33
N VAL A 86 -12.16 -8.23 -12.05
CA VAL A 86 -13.36 -8.20 -11.21
C VAL A 86 -14.57 -7.94 -12.06
N LYS A 87 -15.73 -8.49 -11.67
CA LYS A 87 -16.98 -8.37 -12.44
C LYS A 87 -17.49 -6.93 -12.47
N GLU A 88 -17.43 -6.24 -11.33
CA GLU A 88 -17.88 -4.86 -11.16
C GLU A 88 -16.86 -4.09 -10.33
N LYS A 89 -16.83 -2.76 -10.50
CA LYS A 89 -15.96 -1.89 -9.71
C LYS A 89 -16.57 -1.66 -8.34
N SER A 90 -15.88 -2.02 -7.27
CA SER A 90 -16.34 -1.77 -5.91
C SER A 90 -16.20 -0.29 -5.52
N PHE A 91 -15.20 0.42 -6.06
CA PHE A 91 -14.91 1.79 -5.69
C PHE A 91 -15.39 2.82 -6.72
N LYS A 92 -16.06 3.89 -6.25
CA LYS A 92 -16.53 5.00 -7.11
C LYS A 92 -15.50 6.12 -7.32
N LYS A 93 -14.58 6.29 -6.36
CA LYS A 93 -13.53 7.33 -6.36
C LYS A 93 -12.25 6.73 -5.79
N PHE A 94 -11.13 7.40 -6.03
CA PHE A 94 -9.87 7.08 -5.37
C PHE A 94 -9.79 7.82 -4.03
N THR A 95 -9.83 7.10 -2.91
CA THR A 95 -9.83 7.68 -1.56
C THR A 95 -8.60 7.28 -0.74
N TRP A 96 -8.30 8.05 0.30
CA TRP A 96 -7.25 7.76 1.27
C TRP A 96 -7.86 7.63 2.65
N ARG A 97 -7.48 6.59 3.39
CA ARG A 97 -7.92 6.32 4.76
C ARG A 97 -6.74 5.85 5.62
N SER A 98 -6.73 6.31 6.87
CA SER A 98 -5.75 5.93 7.89
C SER A 98 -6.48 5.18 8.99
N PHE A 99 -5.94 4.03 9.40
CA PHE A 99 -6.52 3.22 10.47
C PHE A 99 -5.42 2.78 11.44
N GLU A 100 -5.73 2.81 12.73
CA GLU A 100 -4.81 2.36 13.80
C GLU A 100 -5.00 0.88 14.15
N SER A 101 -6.14 0.30 13.76
CA SER A 101 -6.49 -1.10 14.03
C SER A 101 -6.90 -1.82 12.76
N GLU A 102 -6.42 -3.05 12.61
CA GLU A 102 -6.78 -3.96 11.51
C GLU A 102 -8.29 -4.18 11.42
N LYS A 103 -8.97 -4.24 12.57
CA LYS A 103 -10.42 -4.42 12.63
C LYS A 103 -11.14 -3.27 11.93
N MET A 104 -10.71 -2.03 12.15
CA MET A 104 -11.30 -0.85 11.50
C MET A 104 -11.03 -0.84 9.99
N ALA A 105 -9.81 -1.21 9.58
CA ALA A 105 -9.47 -1.32 8.17
C ALA A 105 -10.33 -2.37 7.45
N ARG A 106 -10.52 -3.54 8.09
CA ARG A 106 -11.36 -4.62 7.58
C ARG A 106 -12.83 -4.21 7.52
N GLU A 107 -13.34 -3.54 8.55
CA GLU A 107 -14.72 -3.03 8.58
C GLU A 107 -14.99 -2.00 7.46
N GLU A 108 -14.02 -1.14 7.14
CA GLU A 108 -14.17 -0.21 6.01
C GLU A 108 -14.20 -0.95 4.66
N LEU A 109 -13.34 -1.97 4.47
CA LEU A 109 -13.33 -2.78 3.26
C LEU A 109 -14.56 -3.67 3.12
N SER A 110 -15.14 -4.12 4.24
CA SER A 110 -16.37 -4.91 4.29
C SER A 110 -17.57 -4.16 3.70
N LYS A 111 -17.62 -2.82 3.83
CA LYS A 111 -18.66 -1.98 3.19
C LYS A 111 -18.66 -2.11 1.65
N TRP A 112 -17.55 -2.53 1.08
CA TRP A 112 -17.36 -2.70 -0.36
C TRP A 112 -17.17 -4.18 -0.77
N HIS A 113 -17.39 -5.12 0.17
CA HIS A 113 -17.22 -6.57 -0.02
C HIS A 113 -15.83 -7.00 -0.53
N VAL A 114 -14.79 -6.31 -0.05
CA VAL A 114 -13.39 -6.48 -0.49
C VAL A 114 -12.44 -6.70 0.69
N GLU A 115 -12.95 -7.25 1.79
CA GLU A 115 -12.18 -7.60 2.98
C GLU A 115 -11.06 -8.60 2.69
N HIS A 116 -11.25 -9.46 1.69
CA HIS A 116 -10.27 -10.45 1.26
C HIS A 116 -8.98 -9.84 0.70
N TYR A 117 -9.00 -8.58 0.23
CA TYR A 117 -7.77 -7.88 -0.17
C TYR A 117 -6.86 -7.57 1.02
N TRP A 118 -7.45 -7.28 2.19
CA TRP A 118 -6.70 -7.10 3.43
C TRP A 118 -6.08 -8.42 3.87
N ASP A 119 -6.90 -9.48 3.91
CA ASP A 119 -6.44 -10.81 4.31
C ASP A 119 -5.30 -11.29 3.40
N ALA A 120 -5.41 -11.10 2.08
CA ALA A 120 -4.35 -11.45 1.13
C ALA A 120 -3.05 -10.66 1.34
N ALA A 121 -3.12 -9.39 1.75
CA ALA A 121 -1.94 -8.56 1.99
C ALA A 121 -1.23 -8.92 3.31
N ILE A 122 -1.99 -9.24 4.36
CA ILE A 122 -1.45 -9.63 5.67
C ILE A 122 -0.89 -11.05 5.65
N MET A 123 -1.51 -11.96 4.90
CA MET A 123 -1.05 -13.36 4.81
C MET A 123 0.18 -13.53 3.91
N ALA A 124 0.44 -12.60 2.99
CA ALA A 124 1.54 -12.71 2.05
C ALA A 124 2.87 -12.35 2.73
N THR A 125 3.89 -13.17 2.51
CA THR A 125 5.26 -12.88 2.96
C THR A 125 6.05 -12.15 1.87
N ASP A 126 7.04 -11.34 2.28
CA ASP A 126 7.88 -10.59 1.34
C ASP A 126 8.63 -11.49 0.36
N GLU A 127 9.06 -12.67 0.80
CA GLU A 127 9.73 -13.68 -0.04
C GLU A 127 8.81 -14.22 -1.15
N GLU A 128 7.58 -14.61 -0.78
CA GLU A 128 6.58 -15.07 -1.73
C GLU A 128 6.20 -13.96 -2.72
N LEU A 129 6.04 -12.73 -2.24
CA LEU A 129 5.71 -11.60 -3.09
C LEU A 129 6.86 -11.25 -4.04
N ALA A 130 8.11 -11.35 -3.60
CA ALA A 130 9.28 -11.10 -4.44
C ALA A 130 9.35 -12.08 -5.63
N THR A 131 9.09 -13.37 -5.40
CA THR A 131 9.08 -14.39 -6.48
C THR A 131 7.94 -14.22 -7.47
N ARG A 132 6.82 -13.64 -7.02
CA ARG A 132 5.60 -13.44 -7.84
C ARG A 132 5.58 -12.10 -8.56
N GLN A 133 6.67 -11.33 -8.49
CA GLN A 133 6.73 -10.07 -9.19
C GLN A 133 6.76 -10.28 -10.72
N PRO A 134 5.92 -9.54 -11.45
CA PRO A 134 5.88 -9.62 -12.89
C PRO A 134 7.09 -8.91 -13.50
N GLU A 135 7.66 -9.48 -14.56
CA GLU A 135 8.64 -8.78 -15.39
C GLU A 135 7.97 -7.58 -16.09
N LEU A 136 8.50 -6.36 -15.90
CA LEU A 136 7.85 -5.07 -16.24
C LEU A 136 8.62 -4.17 -17.21
#